data_AF-A0A0B2UMN5-F1
#
_entry.id   AF-A0A0B2UMN5-F1
#
_cell.length_a   1.000
_cell.length_b   1.000
_cell.length_c   1.000
_cell.angle_alpha   90.00
_cell.angle_beta   90.00
_cell.angle_gamma   90.00
#
_symmetry.space_group_name_H-M   'P 1'
#
loop_
_entity.id
_entity.type
_entity.pdbx_description
1 polymer ?
#
loop_
_entity_poly.entity_id
_entity_poly.type
_entity_poly.pdbx_seq_one_letter_code
_entity_poly.pdbx_strand_id
1 'polypeptide(L)'
;MDNLRTLVGEFIRIIIDKQSVSMPIRKQSIKDGLGITQKEMHMLIRQADTHLQKLGLELVGINKGRLVGIEHAEKFFIRRLKPSRMPPRIPIEDFKGIVVIFAFVILEHSCIEEKRLCNLLHNAGVMRSEEEFFQIISWAKKQGYLCTSKDNEQSIVELGWKYHCEFPGFDPRACLKAFASDTKEQS
;
A
#
# COMPACT_ATOMS: atom_id res chain seq x y z
N MET A 1 7.70 4.58 35.74
CA MET A 1 6.63 4.70 34.73
C MET A 1 7.02 5.64 33.58
N ASP A 2 7.89 6.63 33.80
CA ASP A 2 8.26 7.62 32.79
C ASP A 2 9.03 7.05 31.59
N ASN A 3 9.88 6.04 31.80
CA ASN A 3 10.67 5.44 30.72
C ASN A 3 9.78 4.85 29.60
N LEU A 4 8.68 4.18 29.97
CA LEU A 4 7.78 3.58 28.97
C LEU A 4 7.06 4.64 28.13
N ARG A 5 6.65 5.76 28.74
CA ARG A 5 6.02 6.87 28.01
C ARG A 5 6.99 7.51 27.02
N THR A 6 8.25 7.71 27.43
CA THR A 6 9.31 8.20 26.55
C THR A 6 9.51 7.27 25.35
N LEU A 7 9.64 5.96 25.60
CA LEU A 7 9.79 4.96 24.54
C LEU A 7 8.60 4.90 23.58
N VAL A 8 7.37 5.08 24.07
CA VAL A 8 6.18 5.18 23.19
C VAL A 8 6.26 6.42 22.30
N GLY A 9 6.68 7.57 22.85
CA GLY A 9 6.88 8.79 22.08
C GLY A 9 7.95 8.63 21.00
N GLU A 10 9.09 8.03 21.34
CA GLU A 10 10.17 7.75 20.40
C GLU A 10 9.75 6.76 19.31
N PHE A 11 9.04 5.69 19.69
CA PHE A 11 8.47 4.73 18.74
C PHE A 11 7.56 5.41 17.71
N ILE A 12 6.63 6.26 18.17
CA ILE A 12 5.72 7.00 17.29
C ILE A 12 6.52 7.95 16.37
N ARG A 13 7.48 8.69 16.93
CA ARG A 13 8.33 9.61 16.17
C ARG A 13 9.07 8.89 15.05
N ILE A 14 9.71 7.77 15.34
CA ILE A 14 10.42 6.94 14.37
C ILE A 14 9.50 6.53 13.19
N ILE A 15 8.24 6.17 13.47
CA ILE A 15 7.31 5.78 12.42
C ILE A 15 6.84 6.99 11.61
N ILE A 16 6.54 8.12 12.25
CA ILE A 16 6.15 9.37 11.57
C ILE A 16 7.27 9.85 10.63
N ASP A 17 8.52 9.79 11.09
CA ASP A 17 9.69 10.18 10.30
C ASP A 17 9.78 9.34 9.01
N LYS A 18 9.47 8.04 9.07
CA LYS A 18 9.41 7.16 7.87
C LYS A 18 8.16 7.37 7.02
N GLN A 19 7.05 7.73 7.63
CA GLN A 19 5.82 8.07 6.92
C GLN A 19 6.00 9.33 6.05
N SER A 20 6.82 10.30 6.48
CA SER A 20 7.10 11.52 5.71
C SER A 20 7.62 11.24 4.29
N VAL A 21 8.35 10.13 4.12
CA VAL A 21 8.87 9.61 2.85
C VAL A 21 8.04 8.45 2.30
N SER A 22 6.82 8.24 2.83
CA SER A 22 5.87 7.21 2.41
C SER A 22 6.40 5.78 2.50
N MET A 23 7.30 5.49 3.44
CA MET A 23 7.90 4.16 3.61
C MET A 23 7.45 3.48 4.89
N PRO A 24 7.20 2.16 4.87
CA PRO A 24 7.00 1.37 6.07
C PRO A 24 8.34 1.09 6.75
N ILE A 25 8.32 0.91 8.07
CA ILE A 25 9.51 0.64 8.87
C ILE A 25 9.50 -0.77 9.45
N ARG A 26 10.65 -1.46 9.43
CA ARG A 26 10.78 -2.82 9.96
C ARG A 26 10.68 -2.82 11.49
N LYS A 27 9.87 -3.74 12.04
CA LYS A 27 9.74 -4.00 13.49
C LYS A 27 11.12 -4.25 14.12
N GLN A 28 11.96 -5.04 13.45
CA GLN A 28 13.32 -5.32 13.89
C GLN A 28 14.19 -4.06 13.97
N SER A 29 14.13 -3.17 12.98
CA SER A 29 14.91 -1.92 13.00
C SER A 29 14.50 -0.97 14.13
N ILE A 30 13.22 -0.93 14.48
CA ILE A 30 12.77 -0.15 15.64
C ILE A 30 13.25 -0.79 16.94
N LYS A 31 13.15 -2.12 17.04
CA LYS A 31 13.60 -2.88 18.22
C LYS A 31 15.08 -2.60 18.50
N ASP A 32 15.91 -2.68 17.46
CA ASP A 32 17.35 -2.46 17.56
C ASP A 32 17.69 -0.99 17.81
N GLY A 33 16.99 -0.06 17.15
CA GLY A 33 17.19 1.38 17.34
C GLY A 33 16.82 1.89 18.73
N LEU A 34 15.84 1.27 19.39
CA LEU A 34 15.43 1.59 20.75
C LEU A 34 16.15 0.74 21.82
N GLY A 35 16.89 -0.30 21.42
CA GLY A 35 17.58 -1.20 22.35
C GLY A 35 16.64 -2.00 23.27
N ILE A 36 15.44 -2.35 22.79
CA ILE A 36 14.39 -2.98 23.61
C ILE A 36 14.25 -4.49 23.35
N THR A 37 13.65 -5.19 24.31
CA THR A 37 13.29 -6.60 24.18
C THR A 37 12.02 -6.80 23.33
N GLN A 38 11.78 -8.04 22.90
CA GLN A 38 10.55 -8.40 22.18
C GLN A 38 9.29 -8.18 23.04
N LYS A 39 9.37 -8.40 24.35
CA LYS A 39 8.26 -8.20 25.28
C LYS A 39 7.89 -6.72 25.37
N GLU A 40 8.89 -5.85 25.50
CA GLU A 40 8.70 -4.40 25.52
C GLU A 40 8.14 -3.90 24.18
N MET A 41 8.62 -4.45 23.06
CA MET A 41 8.07 -4.13 21.73
C MET A 41 6.56 -4.38 21.65
N HIS A 42 6.04 -5.50 22.15
CA HIS A 42 4.59 -5.74 22.16
C HIS A 42 3.82 -4.72 23.00
N MET A 43 4.38 -4.32 24.15
CA MET A 43 3.77 -3.28 24.98
C MET A 43 3.76 -1.91 24.27
N LEU A 44 4.86 -1.55 23.62
CA LEU A 44 4.99 -0.30 22.86
C LEU A 44 4.00 -0.23 21.71
N ILE A 45 3.88 -1.30 20.92
CA ILE A 45 2.95 -1.36 19.78
C ILE A 45 1.51 -1.07 20.25
N ARG A 46 1.05 -1.72 21.32
CA ARG A 46 -0.32 -1.53 21.85
C ARG A 46 -0.57 -0.12 22.36
N GLN A 47 0.38 0.44 23.10
CA GLN A 47 0.25 1.80 23.63
C GLN A 47 0.31 2.83 22.50
N ALA A 48 1.26 2.68 21.57
CA ALA A 48 1.39 3.56 20.42
C ALA A 48 0.13 3.56 19.54
N ASP A 49 -0.44 2.39 19.25
CA ASP A 49 -1.70 2.28 18.50
C ASP A 49 -2.85 3.02 19.22
N THR A 50 -2.98 2.81 20.54
CA THR A 50 -3.97 3.54 21.36
C THR A 50 -3.78 5.06 21.29
N HIS A 51 -2.53 5.54 21.29
CA HIS A 51 -2.23 6.97 21.18
C HIS A 51 -2.51 7.52 19.78
N LEU A 52 -2.15 6.78 18.73
CA LEU A 52 -2.40 7.15 17.34
C LEU A 52 -3.90 7.23 17.04
N GLN A 53 -4.69 6.28 17.53
CA GLN A 53 -6.16 6.29 17.36
C GLN A 53 -6.82 7.54 17.94
N LYS A 54 -6.34 8.03 19.10
CA LYS A 54 -6.80 9.29 19.69
C LYS A 54 -6.52 10.51 18.81
N LEU A 55 -5.54 10.42 17.92
CA LEU A 55 -5.18 11.46 16.96
C LEU A 55 -5.85 11.26 15.58
N GLY A 56 -6.75 10.29 15.45
CA GLY A 56 -7.38 9.97 14.16
C GLY A 56 -6.45 9.21 13.21
N LEU A 57 -5.39 8.58 13.74
CA LEU A 57 -4.41 7.79 13.00
C LEU A 57 -4.54 6.30 13.36
N GLU A 58 -4.04 5.43 12.51
CA GLU A 58 -4.05 3.99 12.70
C GLU A 58 -2.65 3.44 12.43
N LEU A 59 -2.16 2.60 13.35
CA LEU A 59 -0.95 1.81 13.13
C LEU A 59 -1.31 0.55 12.34
N VAL A 60 -0.84 0.46 11.10
CA VAL A 60 -1.09 -0.73 10.27
C VAL A 60 0.11 -1.67 10.26
N GLY A 61 -0.18 -2.96 10.42
CA GLY A 61 0.79 -4.03 10.30
C GLY A 61 0.95 -4.48 8.86
N ILE A 62 2.19 -4.71 8.42
CA ILE A 62 2.51 -5.19 7.08
C ILE A 62 3.39 -6.43 7.17
N ASN A 63 3.04 -7.47 6.42
CA ASN A 63 3.83 -8.69 6.26
C ASN A 63 3.76 -9.14 4.80
N LYS A 64 4.93 -9.43 4.19
CA LYS A 64 5.04 -9.80 2.76
C LYS A 64 4.23 -8.91 1.80
N GLY A 65 4.14 -7.61 2.10
CA GLY A 65 3.44 -6.64 1.26
C GLY A 65 1.92 -6.56 1.46
N ARG A 66 1.35 -7.38 2.35
CA ARG A 66 -0.08 -7.38 2.71
C ARG A 66 -0.32 -6.73 4.07
N LEU A 67 -1.52 -6.20 4.28
CA LEU A 67 -1.96 -5.77 5.61
C LEU A 67 -2.24 -6.98 6.50
N VAL A 68 -1.74 -6.93 7.73
CA VAL A 68 -1.95 -7.94 8.77
C VAL A 68 -2.18 -7.26 10.11
N GLY A 69 -2.67 -8.02 11.10
CA GLY A 69 -2.73 -7.52 12.48
C GLY A 69 -1.34 -7.11 12.99
N ILE A 70 -1.29 -6.01 13.75
CA ILE A 70 -0.06 -5.40 14.30
C ILE A 70 0.84 -6.39 15.07
N GLU A 71 0.26 -7.44 15.66
CA GLU A 71 0.99 -8.48 16.38
C GLU A 71 1.86 -9.35 15.46
N HIS A 72 1.38 -9.62 14.23
CA HIS A 72 2.04 -10.47 13.23
C HIS A 72 2.84 -9.69 12.18
N ALA A 73 2.95 -8.38 12.36
CA ALA A 73 3.57 -7.48 11.42
C ALA A 73 5.11 -7.59 11.44
N GLU A 74 5.71 -7.60 10.26
CA GLU A 74 7.16 -7.44 10.07
C GLU A 74 7.55 -5.97 9.92
N LYS A 75 6.62 -5.16 9.40
CA LYS A 75 6.78 -3.72 9.21
C LYS A 75 5.53 -2.98 9.70
N PHE A 76 5.72 -1.72 10.04
CA PHE A 76 4.66 -0.81 10.43
C PHE A 76 4.55 0.36 9.47
N PHE A 77 3.34 0.88 9.34
CA PHE A 77 3.04 2.13 8.66
C PHE A 77 1.91 2.85 9.42
N ILE A 78 1.75 4.15 9.20
CA ILE A 78 0.64 4.92 9.78
C ILE A 78 -0.25 5.39 8.65
N ARG A 79 -1.57 5.21 8.81
CA ARG A 79 -2.58 5.83 7.94
C ARG A 79 -3.56 6.66 8.76
N ARG A 80 -4.36 7.48 8.08
CA ARG A 80 -5.46 8.21 8.72
C ARG A 80 -6.68 7.29 8.82
N LEU A 81 -7.36 7.29 9.97
CA LEU A 81 -8.64 6.58 10.14
C LEU A 81 -9.73 7.14 9.21
N LYS A 82 -9.68 8.46 8.97
CA LYS A 82 -10.53 9.14 7.98
C LYS A 82 -9.64 9.54 6.79
N PRO A 83 -9.85 8.96 5.60
CA PRO A 83 -9.05 9.27 4.42
C PRO A 83 -9.11 10.76 4.10
N SER A 84 -7.96 11.35 3.78
CA SER A 84 -7.90 12.71 3.27
C SER A 84 -8.53 12.76 1.88
N ARG A 85 -9.17 13.87 1.51
CA ARG A 85 -9.58 14.13 0.11
C ARG A 85 -8.40 14.46 -0.80
N MET A 86 -7.18 14.57 -0.26
CA MET A 86 -6.01 14.82 -1.08
C MET A 86 -5.71 13.61 -1.98
N PRO A 87 -5.44 13.84 -3.27
CA PRO A 87 -5.11 12.76 -4.17
C PRO A 87 -3.79 12.10 -3.76
N PRO A 88 -3.65 10.78 -4.01
CA PRO A 88 -2.42 10.05 -3.73
C PRO A 88 -1.27 10.59 -4.57
N ARG A 89 -0.04 10.45 -4.05
CA ARG A 89 1.19 10.95 -4.69
C ARG A 89 1.67 9.95 -5.75
N ILE A 90 0.94 9.90 -6.85
CA ILE A 90 1.29 9.10 -8.03
C ILE A 90 1.64 10.06 -9.16
N PRO A 91 2.75 9.84 -9.90
CA PRO A 91 3.06 10.64 -11.09
C PRO A 91 1.86 10.66 -12.04
N ILE A 92 1.51 11.85 -12.56
CA ILE A 92 0.29 12.04 -13.37
C ILE A 92 0.31 11.14 -14.61
N GLU A 93 1.48 10.96 -15.22
CA GLU A 93 1.69 10.12 -16.41
C GLU A 93 1.34 8.65 -16.16
N ASP A 94 1.66 8.14 -14.97
CA ASP A 94 1.42 6.74 -14.59
C ASP A 94 0.05 6.52 -13.92
N PHE A 95 -0.63 7.60 -13.49
CA PHE A 95 -1.83 7.52 -12.66
C PHE A 95 -2.98 6.78 -13.37
N LYS A 96 -3.17 7.03 -14.66
CA LYS A 96 -4.20 6.33 -15.44
C LYS A 96 -3.92 4.83 -15.52
N GLY A 97 -2.69 4.46 -15.88
CA GLY A 97 -2.28 3.05 -16.01
C GLY A 97 -2.45 2.28 -14.70
N ILE A 98 -1.98 2.85 -13.58
CA ILE A 98 -2.06 2.17 -12.29
C ILE A 98 -3.51 2.05 -11.78
N VAL A 99 -4.34 3.05 -12.04
CA VAL A 99 -5.76 3.01 -11.66
C VAL A 99 -6.50 1.92 -12.44
N VAL A 100 -6.20 1.74 -13.73
CA VAL A 100 -6.78 0.64 -14.51
C VAL A 100 -6.25 -0.72 -14.04
N ILE A 101 -4.96 -0.82 -13.68
CA ILE A 101 -4.41 -2.02 -13.04
C ILE A 101 -5.21 -2.38 -11.78
N PHE A 102 -5.45 -1.41 -10.89
CA PHE A 102 -6.27 -1.66 -9.70
C PHE A 102 -7.65 -2.16 -10.05
N ALA A 103 -8.29 -1.58 -11.07
CA ALA A 103 -9.60 -2.02 -11.51
C ALA A 103 -9.60 -3.47 -11.99
N PHE A 104 -8.64 -3.88 -12.82
CA PHE A 104 -8.55 -5.27 -13.28
C PHE A 104 -8.26 -6.25 -12.15
N VAL A 105 -7.34 -5.93 -11.23
CA VAL A 105 -7.05 -6.81 -10.08
C VAL A 105 -8.30 -7.01 -9.22
N ILE A 106 -9.11 -5.97 -9.00
CA ILE A 106 -10.35 -6.07 -8.21
C ILE A 106 -11.41 -6.88 -8.96
N LEU A 107 -11.58 -6.65 -10.26
CA LEU A 107 -12.57 -7.34 -11.09
C LEU A 107 -12.25 -8.84 -11.24
N GLU A 108 -10.97 -9.22 -11.18
CA GLU A 108 -10.51 -10.61 -11.18
C GLU A 108 -10.45 -11.21 -9.76
N HIS A 109 -11.30 -10.75 -8.83
CA HIS A 109 -11.41 -11.30 -7.48
C HIS A 109 -10.16 -11.11 -6.58
N SER A 110 -9.50 -9.95 -6.70
CA SER A 110 -8.35 -9.50 -5.89
C SER A 110 -6.98 -10.03 -6.30
N CYS A 111 -6.92 -10.91 -7.30
CA CYS A 111 -5.65 -11.40 -7.85
C CYS A 111 -5.76 -11.62 -9.35
N ILE A 112 -4.65 -11.48 -10.08
CA ILE A 112 -4.62 -11.70 -11.52
C ILE A 112 -3.25 -12.21 -11.94
N GLU A 113 -3.21 -13.14 -12.89
CA GLU A 113 -1.95 -13.55 -13.51
C GLU A 113 -1.31 -12.37 -14.24
N GLU A 114 0.00 -12.16 -14.06
CA GLU A 114 0.76 -11.06 -14.63
C GLU A 114 0.64 -11.01 -16.17
N LYS A 115 0.69 -12.18 -16.83
CA LYS A 115 0.49 -12.28 -18.29
C LYS A 115 -0.90 -11.86 -18.73
N ARG A 116 -1.93 -12.28 -18.00
CA ARG A 116 -3.32 -11.91 -18.29
C ARG A 116 -3.53 -10.40 -18.08
N LEU A 117 -2.95 -9.84 -17.02
CA LEU A 117 -2.99 -8.40 -16.76
C LEU A 117 -2.36 -7.60 -17.90
N CYS A 118 -1.18 -8.03 -18.39
CA CYS A 118 -0.52 -7.41 -19.54
C CYS A 118 -1.44 -7.39 -20.77
N ASN A 119 -2.03 -8.55 -21.11
CA ASN A 119 -2.94 -8.67 -22.25
C ASN A 119 -4.18 -7.77 -22.13
N LEU A 120 -4.77 -7.69 -20.93
CA LEU A 120 -5.94 -6.83 -20.69
C LEU A 120 -5.60 -5.34 -20.86
N LEU A 121 -4.46 -4.91 -20.35
CA LEU A 121 -4.01 -3.51 -20.46
C LEU A 121 -3.67 -3.13 -21.89
N HIS A 122 -3.02 -4.04 -22.63
CA HIS A 122 -2.76 -3.86 -24.05
C HIS A 122 -4.07 -3.76 -24.86
N ASN A 123 -5.00 -4.68 -24.64
CA ASN A 123 -6.30 -4.69 -25.32
C ASN A 123 -7.17 -3.46 -24.97
N ALA A 124 -7.00 -2.90 -23.78
CA ALA A 124 -7.65 -1.67 -23.35
C ALA A 124 -6.98 -0.40 -23.89
N GLY A 125 -5.87 -0.50 -24.63
CA GLY A 125 -5.12 0.65 -25.14
C GLY A 125 -4.49 1.51 -24.04
N VAL A 126 -4.30 0.95 -22.84
CA VAL A 126 -3.76 1.66 -21.67
C VAL A 126 -2.24 1.72 -21.73
N MET A 127 -1.61 0.76 -22.38
CA MET A 127 -0.16 0.64 -22.54
C MET A 127 0.19 0.47 -24.02
N ARG A 128 1.34 1.01 -24.42
CA ARG A 128 1.86 0.99 -25.79
C ARG A 128 2.80 -0.18 -26.04
N SER A 129 3.40 -0.74 -25.00
CA SER A 129 4.34 -1.86 -25.11
C SER A 129 4.39 -2.71 -23.84
N GLU A 130 4.93 -3.93 -23.95
CA GLU A 130 5.22 -4.78 -22.79
C GLU A 130 6.30 -4.15 -21.87
N GLU A 131 7.23 -3.38 -22.42
CA GLU A 131 8.25 -2.71 -21.61
C GLU A 131 7.65 -1.67 -20.66
N GLU A 132 6.67 -0.89 -21.15
CA GLU A 132 5.91 0.05 -20.33
C GLU A 132 5.16 -0.67 -19.20
N PHE A 133 4.56 -1.84 -19.49
CA PHE A 133 3.95 -2.69 -18.48
C PHE A 133 4.92 -3.06 -17.37
N PHE A 134 6.10 -3.60 -17.72
CA PHE A 134 7.09 -4.01 -16.72
C PHE A 134 7.63 -2.83 -15.90
N GLN A 135 7.79 -1.65 -16.51
CA GLN A 135 8.20 -0.43 -15.80
C GLN A 135 7.15 -0.02 -14.76
N ILE A 136 5.88 0.04 -15.14
CA ILE A 136 4.77 0.41 -14.24
C ILE A 136 4.60 -0.62 -13.12
N ILE A 137 4.61 -1.92 -13.43
CA ILE A 137 4.53 -2.98 -12.42
C ILE A 137 5.70 -2.91 -11.45
N SER A 138 6.93 -2.74 -11.95
CA SER A 138 8.13 -2.62 -11.13
C SER A 138 8.06 -1.40 -10.20
N TRP A 139 7.64 -0.26 -10.73
CA TRP A 139 7.42 0.95 -9.94
C TRP A 139 6.34 0.74 -8.87
N ALA A 140 5.17 0.22 -9.25
CA ALA A 140 4.04 0.03 -8.34
C ALA A 140 4.38 -0.94 -7.19
N LYS A 141 5.15 -1.99 -7.48
CA LYS A 141 5.69 -2.92 -6.48
C LYS A 141 6.65 -2.22 -5.52
N LYS A 142 7.60 -1.42 -6.05
CA LYS A 142 8.54 -0.65 -5.22
C LYS A 142 7.83 0.34 -4.31
N GLN A 143 6.76 0.96 -4.81
CA GLN A 143 5.92 1.87 -4.02
C GLN A 143 5.00 1.16 -3.03
N GLY A 144 4.80 -0.16 -3.16
CA GLY A 144 3.92 -0.94 -2.29
C GLY A 144 2.44 -0.91 -2.68
N TYR A 145 2.10 -0.40 -3.87
CA TYR A 145 0.75 -0.43 -4.42
C TYR A 145 0.35 -1.81 -4.93
N LEU A 146 1.32 -2.59 -5.40
CA LEU A 146 1.14 -3.97 -5.83
C LEU A 146 2.04 -4.91 -5.04
N CYS A 147 1.58 -6.14 -4.91
CA CYS A 147 2.38 -7.28 -4.46
C CYS A 147 2.39 -8.33 -5.57
N THR A 148 3.46 -9.13 -5.63
CA THR A 148 3.51 -10.29 -6.52
C THR A 148 3.91 -11.51 -5.74
N SER A 149 3.21 -12.62 -5.96
CA SER A 149 3.54 -13.93 -5.42
C SER A 149 3.63 -14.95 -6.55
N LYS A 150 4.25 -16.10 -6.26
CA LYS A 150 4.19 -17.25 -7.16
C LYS A 150 3.11 -18.20 -6.68
N ASP A 151 2.23 -18.61 -7.57
CA ASP A 151 1.25 -19.68 -7.36
C ASP A 151 1.35 -20.66 -8.52
N ASN A 152 1.66 -21.92 -8.25
CA ASN A 152 1.86 -22.97 -9.27
C ASN A 152 2.74 -22.52 -10.46
N GLU A 153 3.91 -21.95 -10.17
CA GLU A 153 4.87 -21.38 -11.14
C GLU A 153 4.40 -20.13 -11.91
N GLN A 154 3.15 -19.70 -11.73
CA GLN A 154 2.60 -18.49 -12.31
C GLN A 154 2.88 -17.27 -11.42
N SER A 155 3.18 -16.13 -12.04
CA SER A 155 3.31 -14.85 -11.34
C SER A 155 1.92 -14.24 -11.18
N ILE A 156 1.49 -14.09 -9.92
CA ILE A 156 0.21 -13.49 -9.57
C ILE A 156 0.44 -12.09 -9.01
N VAL A 157 -0.35 -11.14 -9.49
CA VAL A 157 -0.37 -9.74 -9.06
C VAL A 157 -1.58 -9.52 -8.14
N GLU A 158 -1.34 -8.87 -7.01
CA GLU A 158 -2.35 -8.48 -6.04
C GLU A 158 -2.17 -7.02 -5.62
N LEU A 159 -3.18 -6.46 -4.97
CA LEU A 159 -3.08 -5.14 -4.36
C LEU A 159 -2.15 -5.18 -3.14
N GLY A 160 -1.24 -4.22 -3.06
CA GLY A 160 -0.28 -4.08 -1.98
C GLY A 160 -0.83 -3.25 -0.81
N TRP A 161 -0.11 -3.27 0.31
CA TRP A 161 -0.45 -2.56 1.53
C TRP A 161 -0.76 -1.07 1.30
N LYS A 162 -0.02 -0.40 0.41
CA LYS A 162 -0.18 1.04 0.18
C LYS A 162 -1.50 1.37 -0.51
N TYR A 163 -1.93 0.50 -1.43
CA TYR A 163 -3.25 0.60 -2.04
C TYR A 163 -4.35 0.62 -0.96
N HIS A 164 -4.32 -0.35 -0.04
CA HIS A 164 -5.33 -0.44 1.03
C HIS A 164 -5.27 0.71 2.05
N CYS A 165 -4.15 1.43 2.12
CA CYS A 165 -4.02 2.63 2.94
C CYS A 165 -4.58 3.88 2.24
N GLU A 166 -4.40 4.01 0.93
CA GLU A 166 -4.68 5.24 0.18
C GLU A 166 -5.99 5.21 -0.60
N PHE A 167 -6.52 4.02 -0.90
CA PHE A 167 -7.69 3.82 -1.76
C PHE A 167 -8.84 3.00 -1.09
N PRO A 168 -9.27 3.30 0.15
CA PRO A 168 -10.25 2.48 0.87
C PRO A 168 -11.68 2.49 0.31
N GLY A 169 -11.99 3.39 -0.63
CA GLY A 169 -13.31 3.51 -1.27
C GLY A 169 -13.23 3.52 -2.79
N PHE A 170 -12.19 2.91 -3.36
CA PHE A 170 -12.01 2.87 -4.81
C PHE A 170 -13.08 2.02 -5.47
N ASP A 171 -13.85 2.61 -6.38
CA ASP A 171 -14.85 1.92 -7.19
C ASP A 171 -14.30 1.69 -8.62
N PRO A 172 -13.98 0.44 -8.99
CA PRO A 172 -13.48 0.12 -10.32
C PRO A 172 -14.51 0.43 -11.42
N ARG A 173 -15.82 0.35 -11.13
CA ARG A 173 -16.88 0.59 -12.13
C ARG A 173 -16.99 2.06 -12.47
N ALA A 174 -17.00 2.93 -11.46
CA ALA A 174 -17.02 4.38 -11.67
C ALA A 174 -15.80 4.83 -12.48
N CYS A 175 -14.63 4.26 -12.15
CA CYS A 175 -13.39 4.52 -12.85
C CYS A 175 -13.43 4.13 -14.34
N LEU A 176 -13.82 2.89 -14.66
CA LEU A 176 -13.87 2.42 -16.05
C LEU A 176 -14.92 3.19 -16.88
N LYS A 177 -16.03 3.61 -16.27
CA LYS A 177 -17.03 4.46 -16.93
C LYS A 177 -16.46 5.82 -17.33
N ALA A 178 -15.69 6.46 -16.46
CA ALA A 178 -15.05 7.75 -16.75
C ALA A 178 -14.07 7.64 -17.94
N PHE A 179 -13.32 6.55 -18.02
CA PHE A 179 -12.43 6.33 -19.16
C PHE A 179 -13.18 6.03 -20.47
N ALA A 180 -14.30 5.30 -20.39
CA ALA A 180 -15.14 5.04 -21.56
C ALA A 180 -15.80 6.32 -22.12
N SER A 181 -16.10 7.31 -21.28
CA SER A 181 -16.60 8.62 -21.73
C SER A 181 -15.52 9.48 -22.40
N ASP A 182 -14.30 9.53 -21.85
CA ASP A 182 -13.20 10.32 -22.43
C ASP A 182 -12.81 9.85 -23.84
N THR A 183 -12.97 8.55 -24.12
CA THR A 183 -12.61 7.96 -25.41
C THR A 183 -13.61 8.32 -26.51
N LYS A 184 -14.87 8.63 -26.15
CA LYS A 184 -15.93 9.03 -27.08
C LYS A 184 -15.86 10.50 -27.49
N GLU A 185 -15.16 11.35 -26.74
CA GLU A 185 -14.98 12.76 -27.11
C GLU A 185 -13.78 12.97 -28.05
N GLN A 186 -12.94 11.95 -28.24
CA GLN A 186 -11.75 11.99 -29.10
C GLN A 186 -11.89 11.18 -30.40
N SER A 187 -13.07 10.61 -30.67
CA SER A 187 -13.40 9.86 -31.90
C SER A 187 -14.52 10.55 -32.67
#